data_AF-A0A7V4LCB2-F1
#
_entry.id   AF-A0A7V4LCB2-F1
#
_cell.length_a   1.000
_cell.length_b   1.000
_cell.length_c   1.000
_cell.angle_alpha   90.00
_cell.angle_beta   90.00
_cell.angle_gamma   90.00
#
_symmetry.space_group_name_H-M   'P 1'
#
loop_
_entity.id
_entity.type
_entity.pdbx_description
1 polymer ?
#
loop_
_entity_poly.entity_id
_entity_poly.type
_entity_poly.pdbx_seq_one_letter_code
_entity_poly.pdbx_strand_id
1 'polypeptide(L)'
;FYQSFLIVRRDSPHARLEDLRGGSFAFTDPHSNTGKLVPTAWLAELGERPETFFRETIYTYSHDNSILAVARGLVDGAAVDGLVWEYYKEKNPELAARTQVIRKSESYGNPPLVASRFLPPGERQALQNLLFTMHQDPQGQKILAELLIERFVPLEEQWYDGIRRLHERLNPGKEAGHGAQDP
;
A
#
# COMPACT_ATOMS: atom_id res chain seq x y z
N PHE A 1 0.65 5.32 -10.34
CA PHE A 1 1.74 4.89 -9.44
C PHE A 1 1.46 5.41 -8.06
N TYR A 2 1.92 4.69 -7.05
CA TYR A 2 1.68 4.99 -5.64
C TYR A 2 2.92 4.69 -4.81
N GLN A 3 2.95 5.18 -3.58
CA GLN A 3 4.09 5.04 -2.66
C GLN A 3 3.58 4.54 -1.31
N SER A 4 4.44 3.84 -0.57
CA SER A 4 4.26 3.63 0.87
C SER A 4 4.64 4.91 1.60
N PHE A 5 3.76 5.35 2.50
CA PHE A 5 4.05 6.44 3.42
C PHE A 5 4.28 5.87 4.82
N LEU A 6 5.42 6.23 5.42
CA LEU A 6 5.65 6.07 6.85
C LEU A 6 5.05 7.28 7.56
N ILE A 7 4.03 7.03 8.37
CA ILE A 7 3.35 8.06 9.14
C ILE A 7 3.61 7.90 10.64
N VAL A 8 3.70 9.04 11.32
CA VAL A 8 3.79 9.15 12.78
C VAL A 8 2.84 10.25 13.26
N ARG A 9 2.63 10.37 14.57
CA ARG A 9 1.84 11.47 15.13
C ARG A 9 2.55 12.80 14.90
N ARG A 10 1.80 13.85 14.55
CA ARG A 10 2.32 15.17 14.14
C ARG A 10 3.14 15.86 15.22
N ASP A 11 2.78 15.66 16.47
CA ASP A 11 3.41 16.20 17.68
C ASP A 11 4.43 15.22 18.31
N SER A 12 4.69 14.08 17.68
CA SER A 12 5.74 13.15 18.14
C SER A 12 7.14 13.67 17.77
N PRO A 13 8.19 13.30 18.53
CA PRO A 13 9.56 13.66 18.19
C PRO A 13 10.14 12.84 17.03
N HIS A 14 9.42 11.86 16.50
CA HIS A 14 9.91 10.97 15.46
C HIS A 14 10.01 11.69 14.11
N ALA A 15 11.19 11.66 13.51
CA ALA A 15 11.48 12.29 12.22
C ALA A 15 11.98 11.29 11.17
N ARG A 16 12.35 10.07 11.58
CA ARG A 16 12.81 8.98 10.71
C ARG A 16 12.45 7.60 11.29
N LEU A 17 12.62 6.56 10.48
CA LEU A 17 12.24 5.19 10.85
C LEU A 17 12.98 4.71 12.11
N GLU A 18 14.25 5.05 12.25
CA GLU A 18 15.11 4.65 13.37
C GLU A 18 14.59 5.15 14.72
N ASP A 19 13.88 6.29 14.73
CA ASP A 19 13.33 6.88 15.95
C ASP A 19 12.15 6.05 16.50
N LEU A 20 11.60 5.13 15.72
CA LEU A 20 10.51 4.22 16.13
C LEU A 20 11.02 2.94 16.80
N ARG A 21 12.34 2.79 16.99
CA ARG A 21 12.93 1.62 17.66
C ARG A 21 12.36 1.46 19.07
N GLY A 22 11.92 0.26 19.41
CA GLY A 22 11.32 -0.05 20.70
C GLY A 22 9.93 0.57 20.91
N GLY A 23 9.37 1.21 19.88
CA GLY A 23 8.00 1.71 19.85
C GLY A 23 6.99 0.67 19.39
N SER A 24 5.76 1.12 19.18
CA SER A 24 4.62 0.37 18.66
C SER A 24 4.36 0.74 17.20
N PHE A 25 4.08 -0.25 16.35
CA PHE A 25 3.93 -0.03 14.92
C PHE A 25 2.70 -0.74 14.34
N ALA A 26 1.92 -0.04 13.52
CA ALA A 26 0.84 -0.65 12.75
C ALA A 26 1.31 -0.99 11.32
N PHE A 27 1.35 -2.28 11.02
CA PHE A 27 1.25 -2.74 9.64
C PHE A 27 -0.21 -2.74 9.21
N THR A 28 -0.46 -2.56 7.91
CA THR A 28 -1.85 -2.58 7.41
C THR A 28 -2.35 -4.01 7.25
N ASP A 29 -1.76 -4.78 6.35
CA ASP A 29 -2.15 -6.17 6.07
C ASP A 29 -0.89 -7.00 5.76
N PRO A 30 -0.80 -8.29 6.16
CA PRO A 30 0.36 -9.14 5.88
C PRO A 30 0.77 -9.23 4.40
N HIS A 31 -0.20 -9.11 3.49
CA HIS A 31 0.01 -9.17 2.04
C HIS A 31 0.11 -7.78 1.38
N SER A 32 0.04 -6.71 2.17
CA SER A 32 0.13 -5.34 1.64
C SER A 32 1.56 -5.03 1.20
N ASN A 33 1.73 -4.57 -0.04
CA ASN A 33 3.00 -4.02 -0.50
C ASN A 33 3.39 -2.79 0.35
N THR A 34 2.56 -1.74 0.32
CA THR A 34 2.85 -0.48 1.01
C THR A 34 2.75 -0.57 2.52
N GLY A 35 1.83 -1.37 3.03
CA GLY A 35 1.55 -1.48 4.46
C GLY A 35 2.30 -2.60 5.19
N LYS A 36 3.11 -3.42 4.49
CA LYS A 36 3.92 -4.49 5.11
C LYS A 36 5.24 -4.77 4.41
N LEU A 37 5.25 -5.01 3.09
CA LEU A 37 6.48 -5.40 2.37
C LEU A 37 7.52 -4.26 2.40
N VAL A 38 7.13 -3.07 1.99
CA VAL A 38 7.99 -1.88 1.94
C VAL A 38 8.57 -1.49 3.30
N PRO A 39 7.79 -1.33 4.39
CA PRO A 39 8.37 -1.03 5.70
C PRO A 39 9.27 -2.15 6.23
N THR A 40 9.01 -3.41 5.88
CA THR A 40 9.92 -4.52 6.21
C THR A 40 11.24 -4.39 5.45
N ALA A 41 11.18 -3.99 4.16
CA ALA A 41 12.37 -3.74 3.35
C ALA A 41 13.23 -2.60 3.89
N TRP A 42 12.60 -1.51 4.33
CA TRP A 42 13.29 -0.40 4.97
C TRP A 42 14.03 -0.79 6.25
N LEU A 43 13.48 -1.70 7.04
CA LEU A 43 14.17 -2.23 8.22
C LEU A 43 15.31 -3.16 7.81
N ALA A 44 15.11 -4.01 6.82
CA ALA A 44 16.16 -4.89 6.30
C ALA A 44 17.37 -4.10 5.77
N GLU A 45 17.15 -2.93 5.15
CA GLU A 45 18.20 -2.00 4.73
C GLU A 45 19.04 -1.46 5.90
N LEU A 46 18.47 -1.43 7.11
CA LEU A 46 19.16 -1.08 8.35
C LEU A 46 19.78 -2.29 9.06
N GLY A 47 19.68 -3.49 8.48
CA GLY A 47 20.08 -4.74 9.14
C GLY A 47 19.13 -5.19 10.25
N GLU A 48 17.90 -4.67 10.25
CA GLU A 48 16.90 -4.88 11.30
C GLU A 48 15.71 -5.72 10.82
N ARG A 49 14.97 -6.28 11.78
CA ARG A 49 13.71 -6.99 11.53
C ARG A 49 12.59 -6.40 12.37
N PRO A 50 11.34 -6.34 11.88
CA PRO A 50 10.22 -5.82 12.65
C PRO A 50 10.10 -6.39 14.07
N GLU A 51 10.32 -7.69 14.20
CA GLU A 51 10.13 -8.46 15.44
C GLU A 51 11.17 -8.12 16.52
N THR A 52 12.31 -7.56 16.14
CA THR A 52 13.38 -7.13 17.06
C THR A 52 13.51 -5.62 17.14
N PHE A 53 13.04 -4.90 16.13
CA PHE A 53 13.14 -3.46 16.04
C PHE A 53 12.03 -2.75 16.82
N PHE A 54 10.79 -3.22 16.72
CA PHE A 54 9.65 -2.68 17.45
C PHE A 54 9.41 -3.46 18.74
N ARG A 55 8.87 -2.80 19.76
CA ARG A 55 8.39 -3.48 20.98
C ARG A 55 7.11 -4.25 20.70
N GLU A 56 6.24 -3.70 19.86
CA GLU A 56 4.96 -4.30 19.49
C GLU A 56 4.60 -3.95 18.05
N THR A 57 3.97 -4.89 17.35
CA THR A 57 3.41 -4.66 16.03
C THR A 57 1.98 -5.19 15.95
N ILE A 58 1.09 -4.48 15.27
CA ILE A 58 -0.30 -4.89 15.04
C ILE A 58 -0.61 -4.88 13.54
N TYR A 59 -1.67 -5.61 13.16
CA TYR A 59 -2.30 -5.50 11.86
C TYR A 59 -3.67 -4.83 12.01
N THR A 60 -3.89 -3.74 11.28
CA THR A 60 -5.15 -2.97 11.34
C THR A 60 -6.16 -3.40 10.29
N TYR A 61 -5.72 -4.18 9.30
CA TYR A 61 -6.47 -4.67 8.13
C TYR A 61 -7.16 -3.56 7.32
N SER A 62 -6.75 -2.30 7.51
CA SER A 62 -7.27 -1.15 6.77
C SER A 62 -6.28 0.02 6.88
N HIS A 63 -5.95 0.63 5.75
CA HIS A 63 -5.10 1.82 5.73
C HIS A 63 -5.73 2.96 6.55
N ASP A 64 -7.05 3.16 6.46
CA ASP A 64 -7.79 4.15 7.25
C ASP A 64 -7.65 3.88 8.76
N ASN A 65 -7.73 2.62 9.17
CA ASN A 65 -7.54 2.23 10.56
C ASN A 65 -6.09 2.46 11.02
N SER A 66 -5.09 2.21 10.17
CA SER A 66 -3.69 2.56 10.45
C SER A 66 -3.51 4.06 10.66
N ILE A 67 -4.09 4.89 9.80
CA ILE A 67 -4.05 6.35 9.92
C ILE A 67 -4.70 6.78 11.25
N LEU A 68 -5.88 6.23 11.54
CA LEU A 68 -6.63 6.55 12.75
C LEU A 68 -5.89 6.12 14.02
N ALA A 69 -5.24 4.95 14.00
CA ALA A 69 -4.45 4.45 15.12
C ALA A 69 -3.29 5.40 15.47
N VAL A 70 -2.57 5.89 14.46
CA VAL A 70 -1.51 6.90 14.64
C VAL A 70 -2.08 8.23 15.11
N ALA A 71 -3.15 8.73 14.46
CA ALA A 71 -3.80 9.99 14.80
C ALA A 71 -4.33 10.03 16.24
N ARG A 72 -4.73 8.87 16.78
CA ARG A 72 -5.19 8.70 18.17
C ARG A 72 -4.08 8.34 19.15
N GLY A 73 -2.84 8.15 18.68
CA GLY A 73 -1.71 7.75 19.52
C GLY A 73 -1.82 6.34 20.09
N LEU A 74 -2.54 5.44 19.41
CA LEU A 74 -2.60 4.02 19.78
C LEU A 74 -1.33 3.27 19.36
N VAL A 75 -0.65 3.76 18.32
CA VAL A 75 0.66 3.30 17.87
C VAL A 75 1.55 4.50 17.57
N ASP A 76 2.86 4.30 17.66
CA ASP A 76 3.86 5.37 17.44
C ASP A 76 4.07 5.65 15.94
N GLY A 77 3.92 4.65 15.09
CA GLY A 77 3.97 4.80 13.64
C GLY A 77 3.19 3.75 12.86
N ALA A 78 2.97 4.01 11.58
CA ALA A 78 2.36 3.07 10.65
C ALA A 78 2.88 3.23 9.23
N ALA A 79 2.78 2.17 8.44
CA ALA A 79 2.97 2.24 7.00
C ALA A 79 1.63 2.10 6.26
N VAL A 80 1.36 3.04 5.36
CA VAL A 80 0.07 3.13 4.65
C VAL A 80 0.28 3.38 3.15
N ASP A 81 -0.75 3.08 2.38
CA ASP A 81 -0.86 3.50 0.99
C ASP A 81 -0.97 5.04 0.91
N GLY A 82 -0.07 5.67 0.15
CA GLY A 82 -0.04 7.12 0.01
C GLY A 82 -1.27 7.72 -0.67
N LEU A 83 -1.89 7.02 -1.63
CA LEU A 83 -3.13 7.48 -2.26
C LEU A 83 -4.29 7.43 -1.25
N VAL A 84 -4.33 6.38 -0.42
CA VAL A 84 -5.33 6.29 0.66
C VAL A 84 -5.10 7.38 1.69
N TRP A 85 -3.85 7.70 2.05
CA TRP A 85 -3.57 8.80 2.98
C TRP A 85 -4.01 10.15 2.44
N GLU A 86 -3.76 10.45 1.16
CA GLU A 86 -4.22 11.70 0.53
C GLU A 86 -5.76 11.75 0.43
N TYR A 87 -6.41 10.63 0.06
CA TYR A 87 -7.87 10.52 0.09
C TYR A 87 -8.43 10.75 1.51
N TYR A 88 -7.84 10.09 2.50
CA TYR A 88 -8.25 10.21 3.90
C TYR A 88 -8.08 11.65 4.40
N LYS A 89 -7.03 12.35 3.97
CA LYS A 89 -6.81 13.77 4.27
C LYS A 89 -7.87 14.67 3.64
N GLU A 90 -8.32 14.38 2.42
CA GLU A 90 -9.41 15.13 1.79
C GLU A 90 -10.73 14.92 2.53
N LYS A 91 -11.05 13.69 2.93
CA LYS A 91 -12.33 13.36 3.59
C LYS A 91 -12.34 13.61 5.10
N ASN A 92 -11.18 13.55 5.77
CA ASN A 92 -11.03 13.65 7.23
C ASN A 92 -9.85 14.57 7.62
N PRO A 93 -9.85 15.85 7.21
CA PRO A 93 -8.69 16.74 7.33
C PRO A 93 -8.21 16.93 8.78
N GLU A 94 -9.14 17.00 9.75
CA GLU A 94 -8.79 17.18 11.17
C GLU A 94 -8.02 15.98 11.75
N LEU A 95 -8.37 14.76 11.34
CA LEU A 95 -7.68 13.55 11.80
C LEU A 95 -6.35 13.38 11.07
N ALA A 96 -6.33 13.61 9.76
CA ALA A 96 -5.10 13.54 8.97
C ALA A 96 -4.05 14.55 9.44
N ALA A 97 -4.47 15.76 9.85
CA ALA A 97 -3.58 16.80 10.40
C ALA A 97 -2.87 16.39 11.70
N ARG A 98 -3.36 15.36 12.41
CA ARG A 98 -2.70 14.77 13.59
C ARG A 98 -1.61 13.78 13.23
N THR A 99 -1.44 13.47 11.94
CA THR A 99 -0.37 12.61 11.43
C THR A 99 0.60 13.42 10.59
N GLN A 100 1.81 12.90 10.39
CA GLN A 100 2.77 13.42 9.43
C GLN A 100 3.50 12.29 8.72
N VAL A 101 3.78 12.48 7.44
CA VAL A 101 4.59 11.58 6.63
C VAL A 101 6.06 11.91 6.85
N ILE A 102 6.84 10.95 7.34
CA ILE A 102 8.29 11.10 7.61
C ILE A 102 9.17 10.35 6.61
N ARG A 103 8.61 9.42 5.83
CA ARG A 103 9.29 8.74 4.71
C ARG A 103 8.30 8.36 3.63
N LYS A 104 8.73 8.43 2.38
CA LYS A 104 8.01 7.92 1.20
C LYS A 104 8.90 6.90 0.49
N SER A 105 8.31 5.84 -0.06
CA SER A 105 9.05 4.85 -0.86
C SER A 105 9.37 5.38 -2.27
N GLU A 106 10.07 4.59 -3.07
CA GLU A 106 9.97 4.72 -4.53
C GLU A 106 8.52 4.49 -5.00
N SER A 107 8.25 4.83 -6.26
CA SER A 107 6.94 4.62 -6.87
C SER A 107 6.75 3.17 -7.33
N TYR A 108 5.62 2.58 -6.99
CA TYR A 108 5.19 1.25 -7.46
C TYR A 108 3.96 1.37 -8.37
N GLY A 109 3.72 0.36 -9.23
CA GLY A 109 2.49 0.27 -10.02
C GLY A 109 1.26 0.19 -9.11
N ASN A 110 0.20 0.93 -9.44
CA ASN A 110 -1.04 0.94 -8.64
C ASN A 110 -1.62 -0.49 -8.54
N PRO A 111 -2.36 -0.83 -7.46
CA PRO A 111 -3.05 -2.11 -7.38
C PRO A 111 -3.90 -2.39 -8.64
N PRO A 112 -3.70 -3.53 -9.33
CA PRO A 112 -4.43 -3.84 -10.55
C PRO A 112 -5.85 -4.31 -10.25
N LEU A 113 -6.74 -4.14 -11.23
CA LEU A 113 -7.96 -4.94 -11.30
C LEU A 113 -7.64 -6.31 -11.88
N VAL A 114 -8.00 -7.36 -11.16
CA VAL A 114 -7.77 -8.76 -11.55
C VAL A 114 -9.09 -9.47 -11.78
N ALA A 115 -9.12 -10.35 -12.77
CA ALA A 115 -10.28 -11.17 -13.09
C ALA A 115 -9.89 -12.65 -13.07
N SER A 116 -10.85 -13.51 -12.71
CA SER A 116 -10.66 -14.95 -12.73
C SER A 116 -10.28 -15.46 -14.12
N ARG A 117 -9.37 -16.43 -14.19
CA ARG A 117 -9.03 -17.13 -15.44
C ARG A 117 -10.25 -17.79 -16.11
N PHE A 118 -11.28 -18.10 -15.31
CA PHE A 118 -12.52 -18.73 -15.75
C PHE A 118 -13.59 -17.74 -16.25
N LEU A 119 -13.36 -16.42 -16.16
CA LEU A 119 -14.28 -15.44 -16.70
C LEU A 119 -14.34 -15.55 -18.23
N PRO A 120 -15.53 -15.71 -18.85
CA PRO A 120 -15.67 -15.84 -20.29
C PRO A 120 -14.99 -14.69 -21.06
N PRO A 121 -14.30 -14.96 -22.18
CA PRO A 121 -13.56 -13.93 -22.92
C PRO A 121 -14.41 -12.73 -23.34
N GLY A 122 -15.67 -12.97 -23.74
CA GLY A 122 -16.60 -11.90 -24.13
C GLY A 122 -16.93 -10.95 -22.97
N GLU A 123 -17.22 -11.50 -21.79
CA GLU A 123 -17.49 -10.70 -20.58
C GLU A 123 -16.24 -9.95 -20.12
N ARG A 124 -15.08 -10.59 -20.17
CA ARG A 124 -13.79 -9.97 -19.85
C ARG A 124 -13.53 -8.75 -20.74
N GLN A 125 -13.71 -8.89 -22.05
CA GLN A 125 -13.51 -7.80 -23.00
C GLN A 125 -14.53 -6.68 -22.79
N ALA A 126 -15.78 -7.02 -22.51
CA ALA A 126 -16.83 -6.03 -22.22
C ALA A 126 -16.49 -5.20 -20.97
N LEU A 127 -16.06 -5.84 -19.88
CA LEU A 127 -15.64 -5.17 -18.65
C LEU A 127 -14.39 -4.30 -18.86
N GLN A 128 -13.40 -4.80 -19.58
CA GLN A 128 -12.20 -4.01 -19.91
C GLN A 128 -12.55 -2.76 -20.71
N ASN A 129 -13.37 -2.90 -21.75
CA ASN A 129 -13.81 -1.78 -22.56
C ASN A 129 -14.56 -0.75 -21.71
N LEU A 130 -15.50 -1.20 -20.87
CA LEU A 130 -16.25 -0.33 -19.97
C LEU A 130 -15.33 0.48 -19.04
N LEU A 131 -14.36 -0.18 -18.40
CA LEU A 131 -13.41 0.48 -17.49
C LEU A 131 -12.51 1.47 -18.24
N PHE A 132 -12.00 1.09 -19.41
CA PHE A 132 -11.11 1.96 -20.20
C PHE A 132 -11.83 3.16 -20.79
N THR A 133 -13.12 3.07 -21.12
CA THR A 133 -13.90 4.20 -21.64
C THR A 133 -14.72 4.93 -20.56
N MET A 134 -14.67 4.50 -19.30
CA MET A 134 -15.42 5.09 -18.19
C MET A 134 -15.22 6.61 -18.04
N HIS A 135 -14.00 7.08 -18.31
CA HIS A 135 -13.65 8.51 -18.28
C HIS A 135 -14.29 9.35 -19.41
N GLN A 136 -14.93 8.71 -20.39
CA GLN A 136 -15.62 9.36 -21.52
C GLN A 136 -17.14 9.45 -21.27
N ASP A 137 -17.65 8.77 -20.25
CA ASP A 137 -19.06 8.76 -19.87
C ASP A 137 -19.31 9.71 -18.67
N PRO A 138 -20.36 10.57 -18.67
CA PRO A 138 -20.61 11.51 -17.58
C PRO A 138 -20.88 10.86 -16.21
N GLN A 139 -21.48 9.67 -16.17
CA GLN A 139 -21.68 8.94 -14.91
C GLN A 139 -20.36 8.29 -14.47
N GLY A 140 -19.61 7.72 -15.42
CA GLY A 140 -18.27 7.20 -15.17
C GLY A 140 -17.31 8.24 -14.60
N GLN A 141 -17.30 9.47 -15.15
CA GLN A 141 -16.50 10.59 -14.64
C GLN A 141 -16.83 10.94 -13.19
N LYS A 142 -18.11 10.91 -12.79
CA LYS A 142 -18.52 11.18 -11.41
C LYS A 142 -17.98 10.12 -10.45
N ILE A 143 -18.14 8.85 -10.80
CA ILE A 143 -17.65 7.72 -9.98
C ILE A 143 -16.11 7.78 -9.86
N LEU A 144 -15.42 8.04 -10.97
CA LEU A 144 -13.97 8.19 -11.01
C LEU A 144 -13.49 9.34 -10.10
N ALA A 145 -14.16 10.50 -10.16
CA ALA A 145 -13.84 11.64 -9.32
C ALA A 145 -14.07 11.37 -7.82
N GLU A 146 -15.14 10.65 -7.45
CA GLU A 146 -15.39 10.26 -6.05
C GLU A 146 -14.30 9.36 -5.46
N LEU A 147 -13.63 8.59 -6.32
CA LEU A 147 -12.52 7.70 -5.97
C LEU A 147 -11.13 8.33 -6.16
N LEU A 148 -11.06 9.59 -6.63
CA LEU A 148 -9.81 10.25 -7.03
C LEU A 148 -9.01 9.48 -8.09
N ILE A 149 -9.71 8.82 -9.02
CA ILE A 149 -9.12 8.09 -10.15
C ILE A 149 -9.39 8.90 -11.42
N GLU A 150 -8.37 9.14 -12.24
CA GLU A 150 -8.56 9.83 -13.52
C GLU A 150 -9.12 8.92 -14.62
N ARG A 151 -8.54 7.72 -14.75
CA ARG A 151 -8.93 6.70 -15.74
C ARG A 151 -8.26 5.37 -15.46
N PHE A 152 -8.79 4.30 -16.05
CA PHE A 152 -8.10 3.01 -16.16
C PHE A 152 -7.30 2.96 -17.47
N VAL A 153 -6.13 2.32 -17.42
CA VAL A 153 -5.24 2.13 -18.57
C VAL A 153 -4.81 0.67 -18.69
N PRO A 154 -4.42 0.21 -19.89
CA PRO A 154 -3.78 -1.09 -20.02
C PRO A 154 -2.57 -1.22 -19.09
N LEU A 155 -2.44 -2.40 -18.50
CA LEU A 155 -1.36 -2.72 -17.58
C LEU A 155 -0.08 -3.05 -18.34
N GLU A 156 1.04 -2.51 -17.88
CA GLU A 156 2.37 -2.98 -18.27
C GLU A 156 2.97 -3.80 -17.11
N GLU A 157 3.35 -5.05 -17.37
CA GLU A 157 3.85 -5.95 -16.32
C GLU A 157 5.08 -5.41 -15.60
N GLN A 158 5.92 -4.67 -16.30
CA GLN A 158 7.15 -4.05 -15.79
C GLN A 158 6.90 -3.06 -14.64
N TRP A 159 5.69 -2.51 -14.51
CA TRP A 159 5.33 -1.61 -13.39
C TRP A 159 5.39 -2.31 -12.02
N TYR A 160 5.39 -3.65 -12.00
CA TYR A 160 5.41 -4.45 -10.77
C TYR A 160 6.79 -5.09 -10.50
N ASP A 161 7.78 -4.87 -11.36
CA ASP A 161 9.12 -5.46 -11.20
C ASP A 161 9.79 -5.00 -9.89
N GLY A 162 9.54 -3.75 -9.47
CA GLY A 162 10.04 -3.25 -8.19
C GLY A 162 9.51 -4.04 -6.99
N ILE A 163 8.25 -4.46 -7.05
CA ILE A 163 7.63 -5.27 -6.00
C ILE A 163 8.21 -6.70 -6.01
N ARG A 164 8.43 -7.29 -7.20
CA ARG A 164 9.07 -8.62 -7.32
C ARG A 164 10.48 -8.63 -6.73
N ARG A 165 11.30 -7.63 -7.09
CA ARG A 165 12.65 -7.47 -6.51
C ARG A 165 12.63 -7.33 -4.99
N LEU A 166 11.64 -6.63 -4.43
CA LEU A 166 11.49 -6.55 -2.97
C LEU A 166 11.18 -7.91 -2.34
N HIS A 167 10.28 -8.69 -2.94
CA HIS A 167 9.95 -10.04 -2.47
C HIS A 167 11.16 -10.97 -2.50
N GLU A 168 11.90 -11.00 -3.61
CA GLU A 168 13.12 -11.79 -3.79
C GLU A 168 14.17 -11.44 -2.72
N ARG A 169 14.40 -10.13 -2.51
CA ARG A 169 15.37 -9.62 -1.53
C ARG A 169 15.02 -10.02 -0.09
N LEU A 170 13.73 -10.03 0.26
CA LEU A 170 13.26 -10.36 1.61
C LEU A 170 13.03 -11.85 1.84
N ASN A 171 12.89 -12.65 0.78
CA ASN A 171 12.66 -14.10 0.86
C ASN A 171 13.61 -14.86 -0.09
N PRO A 172 14.93 -14.75 0.09
CA PRO A 172 15.88 -15.47 -0.75
C PRO A 172 15.62 -16.99 -0.64
N GLY A 173 15.23 -17.62 -1.76
CA GLY A 173 15.03 -19.08 -1.87
C GLY A 173 13.58 -19.57 -1.98
N LYS A 174 12.55 -18.72 -1.92
CA LYS A 174 11.15 -19.17 -2.11
C LYS A 174 10.70 -19.29 -3.58
N GLU A 175 11.46 -18.77 -4.55
CA GLU A 175 11.07 -18.79 -5.96
C GLU A 175 11.39 -20.11 -6.71
N ALA A 176 12.09 -21.06 -6.09
CA ALA A 176 12.37 -22.37 -6.70
C ALA A 176 11.16 -23.35 -6.72
N GLY A 177 9.93 -22.89 -6.43
CA GLY A 177 8.81 -23.78 -6.10
C GLY A 177 7.43 -23.41 -6.63
N HIS A 178 7.30 -22.58 -7.68
CA HIS A 178 6.00 -22.36 -8.35
C HIS A 178 6.05 -22.58 -9.87
N GLY A 179 7.06 -23.31 -10.35
CA GLY A 179 7.09 -23.89 -11.69
C GLY A 179 6.79 -25.38 -11.63
N ALA A 180 5.65 -25.78 -12.19
CA ALA A 180 5.16 -27.15 -12.30
C ALA A 180 4.72 -27.84 -10.99
N GLN A 181 3.41 -27.79 -10.73
CA GLN A 181 2.55 -28.99 -10.69
C GLN A 181 1.16 -28.57 -10.22
N ASP A 182 0.17 -28.74 -11.09
CA ASP A 182 -1.11 -29.33 -10.68
C ASP A 182 -1.77 -29.96 -11.92
N PRO A 183 -2.48 -31.09 -11.74
CA PRO A 183 -2.84 -32.05 -12.78
C PRO A 183 -3.88 -31.59 -13.80
#